data_AF-A0A5B9WDD2-F1
#
_entry.id   AF-A0A5B9WDD2-F1
#
_cell.length_a   1.000
_cell.length_b   1.000
_cell.length_c   1.000
_cell.angle_alpha   90.00
_cell.angle_beta   90.00
_cell.angle_gamma   90.00
#
_symmetry.space_group_name_H-M   'P 1'
#
loop_
_entity.id
_entity.type
_entity.pdbx_description
1 polymer ?
#
loop_
_entity_poly.entity_id
_entity_poly.type
_entity_poly.pdbx_seq_one_letter_code
_entity_poly.pdbx_strand_id
1 'polypeptide(L)'
;MRKLASVQAVNAVEPIPGADAIEKARVLGWWVVVKKGEYRPGDRVVYCEIDSLLPERPEFEFLRASSFKPAQLDADGATVLPAGFRIKTARLRGQVSQGICFPPSIVPPGVPLEEGADVTEALGILKWEPPLPVGMGGQVKGPFPGFLPKTDETRVQVLEPVLERHRGKVFHLTEKLDGTSFSAFVHRGEFGICSRNLHMDEADESNVLARVARGLRLEERLRESRDRLGFDLAVQAEAIGPGIQKNKYALPAVTLRAFSVLNLDTGRLLDHGDMLDALGRMGLDPVPQLGTLTLDHTVDALVALAEGYSALNPKIQREGVVLRPPSEEYDETLVGRLSFKVINPKFLLKFDE
;
A
#
# COMPACT_ATOMS: atom_id res chain seq x y z
N MET A 1 -9.65 -4.44 6.92
CA MET A 1 -8.29 -4.98 7.15
C MET A 1 -7.90 -5.78 5.91
N ARG A 2 -6.64 -5.74 5.44
CA ARG A 2 -6.20 -6.52 4.25
C ARG A 2 -6.28 -8.02 4.56
N LYS A 3 -6.86 -8.82 3.65
CA LYS A 3 -6.83 -10.29 3.73
C LYS A 3 -5.40 -10.75 3.42
N LEU A 4 -4.67 -11.24 4.41
CA LEU A 4 -3.25 -11.64 4.24
C LEU A 4 -3.12 -13.10 3.82
N ALA A 5 -4.00 -13.96 4.33
CA ALA A 5 -4.11 -15.35 3.93
C ALA A 5 -5.56 -15.67 3.57
N SER A 6 -5.76 -16.30 2.42
CA SER A 6 -7.08 -16.69 1.97
C SER A 6 -7.07 -18.01 1.22
N VAL A 7 -8.19 -18.71 1.26
CA VAL A 7 -8.40 -19.92 0.46
C VAL A 7 -8.66 -19.50 -0.98
N GLN A 8 -7.88 -20.03 -1.91
CA GLN A 8 -7.92 -19.67 -3.32
C GLN A 8 -7.79 -20.90 -4.21
N ALA A 9 -8.11 -20.75 -5.48
CA ALA A 9 -7.81 -21.73 -6.52
C ALA A 9 -6.49 -21.39 -7.24
N VAL A 10 -5.80 -22.42 -7.70
CA VAL A 10 -4.73 -22.26 -8.69
C VAL A 10 -5.36 -22.04 -10.06
N ASN A 11 -5.15 -20.87 -10.64
CA ASN A 11 -5.75 -20.46 -11.91
C ASN A 11 -5.01 -21.07 -13.11
N ALA A 12 -3.69 -21.20 -13.02
CA ALA A 12 -2.84 -21.72 -14.07
C ALA A 12 -1.53 -22.25 -13.49
N VAL A 13 -0.87 -23.17 -14.19
CA VAL A 13 0.48 -23.64 -13.87
C VAL A 13 1.28 -23.66 -15.16
N GLU A 14 2.44 -23.01 -15.15
CA GLU A 14 3.30 -22.86 -16.32
C GLU A 14 4.76 -23.20 -15.99
N PRO A 15 5.49 -23.84 -16.91
CA PRO A 15 6.92 -24.09 -16.72
C PRO A 15 7.69 -22.77 -16.64
N ILE A 16 8.77 -22.76 -15.86
CA ILE A 16 9.75 -21.66 -15.85
C ILE A 16 10.88 -22.04 -16.83
N PRO A 17 11.16 -21.24 -17.87
CA PRO A 17 12.23 -21.54 -18.82
C PRO A 17 13.57 -21.78 -18.11
N GLY A 18 14.19 -22.94 -18.39
CA GLY A 18 15.49 -23.32 -17.81
C GLY A 18 15.44 -23.78 -16.35
N ALA A 19 14.27 -24.14 -15.82
CA ALA A 19 14.14 -24.71 -14.48
C ALA A 19 13.47 -26.10 -14.51
N ASP A 20 14.17 -27.11 -13.98
CA ASP A 20 13.70 -28.50 -14.03
C ASP A 20 12.85 -28.92 -12.83
N ALA A 21 13.07 -28.28 -11.67
CA ALA A 21 12.47 -28.68 -10.39
C ALA A 21 11.33 -27.77 -9.91
N ILE A 22 11.13 -26.62 -10.57
CA ILE A 22 10.15 -25.61 -10.18
C ILE A 22 9.35 -25.12 -11.38
N GLU A 23 8.15 -24.64 -11.10
CA GLU A 23 7.23 -24.02 -12.06
C GLU A 23 6.53 -22.83 -11.40
N LYS A 24 5.73 -22.08 -12.14
CA LYS A 24 4.97 -20.96 -11.59
C LYS A 24 3.48 -21.28 -11.60
N ALA A 25 2.83 -21.10 -10.46
CA ALA A 25 1.39 -21.17 -10.30
C ALA A 25 0.81 -19.76 -10.27
N ARG A 26 -0.31 -19.56 -10.96
CA ARG A 26 -1.12 -18.34 -10.90
C ARG A 26 -2.15 -18.50 -9.80
N VAL A 27 -2.17 -17.60 -8.82
CA VAL A 27 -3.22 -17.54 -7.80
C VAL A 27 -3.69 -16.10 -7.71
N LEU A 28 -4.98 -15.86 -7.97
CA LEU A 28 -5.48 -14.52 -8.30
C LEU A 28 -4.64 -13.93 -9.45
N GLY A 29 -4.27 -12.66 -9.34
CA GLY A 29 -3.34 -11.99 -10.25
C GLY A 29 -1.85 -12.19 -9.93
N TRP A 30 -1.48 -13.14 -9.04
CA TRP A 30 -0.10 -13.34 -8.59
C TRP A 30 0.56 -14.56 -9.21
N TRP A 31 1.85 -14.43 -9.53
CA TRP A 31 2.70 -15.57 -9.86
C TRP A 31 3.49 -16.03 -8.63
N VAL A 32 3.38 -17.31 -8.28
CA VAL A 32 4.07 -17.97 -7.17
C VAL A 32 4.92 -19.10 -7.71
N VAL A 33 6.19 -19.16 -7.34
CA VAL A 33 7.06 -20.28 -7.70
C VAL A 33 6.78 -21.45 -6.77
N VAL A 34 6.46 -22.60 -7.35
CA VAL A 34 6.08 -23.84 -6.65
C VAL A 34 6.96 -25.01 -7.15
N LYS A 35 6.97 -26.14 -6.44
CA LYS A 35 7.68 -27.33 -6.94
C LYS A 35 6.94 -27.89 -8.14
N LYS A 36 7.70 -28.44 -9.08
CA LYS A 36 7.12 -29.03 -10.29
C LYS A 36 6.19 -30.20 -9.96
N GLY A 37 4.96 -30.15 -10.46
CA GLY A 37 3.91 -31.15 -10.22
C GLY A 37 3.24 -31.06 -8.86
N GLU A 38 3.51 -30.01 -8.06
CA GLU A 38 2.90 -29.82 -6.75
C GLU A 38 1.43 -29.42 -6.85
N TYR A 39 1.07 -28.64 -7.86
CA TYR A 39 -0.29 -28.15 -8.07
C TYR A 39 -0.74 -28.30 -9.53
N ARG A 40 -2.06 -28.25 -9.72
CA ARG A 40 -2.76 -28.23 -11.01
C ARG A 40 -3.80 -27.11 -11.01
N PRO A 41 -4.19 -26.58 -12.19
CA PRO A 41 -5.30 -25.64 -12.26
C PRO A 41 -6.57 -26.22 -11.61
N GLY A 42 -7.24 -25.43 -10.78
CA GLY A 42 -8.40 -25.82 -9.98
C GLY A 42 -8.07 -26.36 -8.58
N ASP A 43 -6.80 -26.67 -8.28
CA ASP A 43 -6.41 -27.08 -6.93
C ASP A 43 -6.67 -25.96 -5.92
N ARG A 44 -7.19 -26.34 -4.75
CA ARG A 44 -7.46 -25.41 -3.66
C ARG A 44 -6.22 -25.26 -2.78
N VAL A 45 -5.84 -24.02 -2.50
CA VAL A 45 -4.68 -23.66 -1.70
C VAL A 45 -5.03 -22.59 -0.68
N VAL A 46 -4.24 -22.50 0.39
CA VAL A 46 -4.16 -21.30 1.21
C VAL A 46 -3.05 -20.44 0.65
N TYR A 47 -3.43 -19.30 0.09
CA TYR A 47 -2.48 -18.32 -0.45
C TYR A 47 -2.23 -17.23 0.58
N CYS A 48 -0.96 -17.05 0.97
CA CYS A 48 -0.52 -15.96 1.83
C CYS A 48 0.17 -14.88 0.97
N GLU A 49 -0.35 -13.66 1.00
CA GLU A 49 0.20 -12.52 0.26
C GLU A 49 1.57 -12.08 0.81
N ILE A 50 2.34 -11.35 -0.01
CA ILE A 50 3.51 -10.62 0.50
C ILE A 50 3.11 -9.63 1.60
N ASP A 51 4.04 -9.41 2.52
CA ASP A 51 3.88 -8.72 3.81
C ASP A 51 3.14 -9.53 4.88
N SER A 52 2.80 -10.80 4.62
CA SER A 52 2.36 -11.72 5.68
C SER A 52 3.53 -12.08 6.58
N LEU A 53 3.35 -11.95 7.89
CA LEU A 53 4.23 -12.47 8.93
C LEU A 53 3.60 -13.76 9.48
N LEU A 54 4.13 -14.90 9.05
CA LEU A 54 3.72 -16.20 9.53
C LEU A 54 4.34 -16.46 10.92
N PRO A 55 3.57 -17.02 11.88
CA PRO A 55 4.10 -17.32 13.21
C PRO A 55 5.19 -18.41 13.16
N GLU A 56 5.99 -18.51 14.21
CA GLU A 56 6.96 -19.60 14.36
C GLU A 56 6.24 -20.93 14.67
N ARG A 57 5.87 -21.68 13.62
CA ARG A 57 5.24 -23.01 13.71
C ARG A 57 5.97 -24.04 12.85
N PRO A 58 5.94 -25.35 13.20
CA PRO A 58 6.70 -26.38 12.49
C PRO A 58 6.48 -26.42 10.97
N GLU A 59 5.26 -26.19 10.51
CA GLU A 59 4.91 -26.21 9.08
C GLU A 59 5.51 -25.03 8.29
N PHE A 60 5.94 -23.96 8.95
CA PHE A 60 6.54 -22.77 8.33
C PHE A 60 8.06 -22.71 8.48
N GLU A 61 8.65 -23.65 9.22
CA GLU A 61 10.05 -23.63 9.64
C GLU A 61 11.05 -23.63 8.47
N PHE A 62 10.65 -24.19 7.31
CA PHE A 62 11.47 -24.15 6.09
C PHE A 62 11.76 -22.73 5.58
N LEU A 63 11.01 -21.72 6.05
CA LEU A 63 11.20 -20.31 5.73
C LEU A 63 12.27 -19.62 6.59
N ARG A 64 12.77 -20.25 7.67
CA ARG A 64 13.65 -19.58 8.64
C ARG A 64 14.87 -18.92 8.01
N ALA A 65 15.57 -19.66 7.14
CA ALA A 65 16.80 -19.16 6.53
C ALA A 65 16.59 -17.94 5.63
N SER A 66 15.41 -17.78 5.01
CA SER A 66 15.16 -16.76 3.99
C SER A 66 14.27 -15.61 4.44
N SER A 67 13.42 -15.86 5.45
CA SER A 67 12.25 -15.03 5.75
C SER A 67 12.11 -14.66 7.23
N PHE A 68 12.91 -15.23 8.13
CA PHE A 68 12.81 -14.93 9.56
C PHE A 68 13.05 -13.44 9.86
N LYS A 69 12.19 -12.87 10.71
CA LYS A 69 12.33 -11.54 11.29
C LYS A 69 12.18 -11.65 12.81
N PRO A 70 13.10 -11.04 13.59
CA PRO A 70 12.99 -11.01 15.03
C PRO A 70 11.77 -10.16 15.46
N ALA A 71 11.36 -10.33 16.71
CA ALA A 71 10.31 -9.51 17.30
C ALA A 71 10.69 -8.02 17.26
N GLN A 72 9.69 -7.17 17.03
CA GLN A 72 9.82 -5.72 17.14
C GLN A 72 9.30 -5.28 18.50
N LEU A 73 10.10 -4.50 19.21
CA LEU A 73 9.78 -3.97 20.53
C LEU A 73 9.53 -2.46 20.45
N ASP A 74 8.69 -1.93 21.33
CA ASP A 74 8.58 -0.49 21.56
C ASP A 74 9.72 0.03 22.46
N ALA A 75 9.65 1.33 22.80
CA ALA A 75 10.65 1.98 23.64
C ALA A 75 10.71 1.42 25.08
N ASP A 76 9.60 0.85 25.56
CA ASP A 76 9.50 0.25 26.90
C ASP A 76 9.86 -1.25 26.88
N GLY A 77 10.24 -1.79 25.71
CA GLY A 77 10.62 -3.18 25.51
C GLY A 77 9.44 -4.13 25.34
N ALA A 78 8.21 -3.64 25.24
CA ALA A 78 7.04 -4.47 24.98
C ALA A 78 6.97 -4.86 23.50
N THR A 79 6.52 -6.08 23.22
CA THR A 79 6.44 -6.59 21.85
C THR A 79 5.29 -5.94 21.09
N VAL A 80 5.63 -5.20 20.04
CA VAL A 80 4.68 -4.59 19.10
C VAL A 80 4.36 -5.56 17.96
N LEU A 81 5.34 -6.36 17.55
CA LEU A 81 5.18 -7.41 16.54
C LEU A 81 6.01 -8.63 16.95
N PRO A 82 5.43 -9.83 17.05
CA PRO A 82 6.18 -11.03 17.42
C PRO A 82 7.21 -11.41 16.34
N ALA A 83 8.14 -12.30 16.69
CA ALA A 83 9.01 -12.92 15.70
C ALA A 83 8.20 -13.83 14.75
N GLY A 84 8.69 -14.00 13.52
CA GLY A 84 8.01 -14.82 12.53
C GLY A 84 8.69 -14.82 11.17
N PHE A 85 8.03 -15.40 10.17
CA PHE A 85 8.53 -15.50 8.80
C PHE A 85 7.79 -14.53 7.89
N ARG A 86 8.50 -13.49 7.43
CA ARG A 86 7.95 -12.49 6.50
C ARG A 86 7.97 -13.03 5.08
N ILE A 87 6.80 -13.19 4.48
CA ILE A 87 6.66 -13.43 3.04
C ILE A 87 6.94 -12.14 2.27
N LYS A 88 7.88 -12.23 1.34
CA LYS A 88 8.39 -11.10 0.56
C LYS A 88 8.45 -11.45 -0.92
N THR A 89 8.63 -10.44 -1.75
CA THR A 89 8.90 -10.68 -3.18
C THR A 89 10.23 -11.41 -3.34
N ALA A 90 10.23 -12.51 -4.07
CA ALA A 90 11.42 -13.28 -4.39
C ALA A 90 11.63 -13.38 -5.90
N ARG A 91 12.86 -13.73 -6.32
CA ARG A 91 13.18 -14.04 -7.71
C ARG A 91 13.92 -15.37 -7.77
N LEU A 92 13.32 -16.36 -8.44
CA LEU A 92 13.90 -17.69 -8.60
C LEU A 92 14.01 -17.99 -10.10
N ARG A 93 15.23 -18.28 -10.59
CA ARG A 93 15.49 -18.57 -12.01
C ARG A 93 14.90 -17.53 -12.97
N GLY A 94 14.96 -16.25 -12.58
CA GLY A 94 14.42 -15.13 -13.38
C GLY A 94 12.93 -14.84 -13.17
N GLN A 95 12.15 -15.79 -12.62
CA GLN A 95 10.73 -15.61 -12.33
C GLN A 95 10.52 -14.85 -11.02
N VAL A 96 9.69 -13.80 -11.06
CA VAL A 96 9.19 -13.13 -9.85
C VAL A 96 8.18 -14.04 -9.14
N SER A 97 8.36 -14.24 -7.85
CA SER A 97 7.45 -14.99 -6.98
C SER A 97 6.94 -14.07 -5.89
N GLN A 98 5.61 -13.91 -5.78
CA GLN A 98 4.99 -13.06 -4.77
C GLN A 98 3.90 -13.84 -4.05
N GLY A 99 4.07 -13.98 -2.75
CA GLY A 99 3.23 -14.81 -1.90
C GLY A 99 3.75 -16.24 -1.79
N ILE A 100 3.00 -17.07 -1.08
CA ILE A 100 3.29 -18.48 -0.87
C ILE A 100 1.99 -19.28 -0.76
N CYS A 101 2.01 -20.52 -1.26
CA CYS A 101 0.87 -21.43 -1.20
C CYS A 101 1.12 -22.53 -0.17
N PHE A 102 0.07 -22.87 0.57
CA PHE A 102 0.04 -23.99 1.49
C PHE A 102 -1.17 -24.89 1.19
N PRO A 103 -1.13 -26.18 1.54
CA PRO A 103 -2.30 -27.04 1.45
C PRO A 103 -3.40 -26.57 2.42
N PRO A 104 -4.70 -26.76 2.09
CA PRO A 104 -5.81 -26.38 2.98
C PRO A 104 -5.76 -27.01 4.38
N SER A 105 -5.01 -28.11 4.54
CA SER A 105 -4.81 -28.79 5.82
C SER A 105 -4.08 -27.96 6.88
N ILE A 106 -3.45 -26.83 6.53
CA ILE A 106 -2.85 -25.94 7.53
C ILE A 106 -3.91 -25.15 8.31
N VAL A 107 -5.14 -25.08 7.79
CA VAL A 107 -6.23 -24.36 8.42
C VAL A 107 -6.83 -25.21 9.53
N PRO A 108 -7.03 -24.67 10.75
CA PRO A 108 -7.67 -25.40 11.84
C PRO A 108 -9.07 -25.94 11.47
N PRO A 109 -9.46 -27.11 12.00
CA PRO A 109 -10.82 -27.64 11.80
C PRO A 109 -11.90 -26.65 12.24
N GLY A 110 -13.00 -26.58 11.47
CA GLY A 110 -14.14 -25.70 11.75
C GLY A 110 -14.03 -24.30 11.14
N VAL A 111 -12.87 -23.94 10.57
CA VAL A 111 -12.74 -22.72 9.76
C VAL A 111 -13.25 -23.00 8.34
N PRO A 112 -14.07 -22.11 7.75
CA PRO A 112 -14.57 -22.29 6.40
C PRO A 112 -13.45 -22.35 5.35
N LEU A 113 -13.62 -23.21 4.35
CA LEU A 113 -12.64 -23.47 3.28
C LEU A 113 -13.23 -23.21 1.88
N GLU A 114 -14.28 -22.40 1.77
CA GLU A 114 -14.75 -21.86 0.51
C GLU A 114 -13.72 -20.90 -0.10
N GLU A 115 -13.75 -20.80 -1.42
CA GLU A 115 -12.89 -19.87 -2.15
C GLU A 115 -13.16 -18.43 -1.73
N GLY A 116 -12.10 -17.67 -1.46
CA GLY A 116 -12.14 -16.31 -0.95
C GLY A 116 -12.27 -16.19 0.58
N ALA A 117 -12.41 -17.29 1.32
CA ALA A 117 -12.44 -17.28 2.78
C ALA A 117 -11.14 -16.69 3.35
N ASP A 118 -11.27 -15.71 4.26
CA ASP A 118 -10.13 -15.13 4.97
C ASP A 118 -9.76 -16.05 6.15
N VAL A 119 -8.54 -16.58 6.12
CA VAL A 119 -8.00 -17.48 7.14
C VAL A 119 -6.82 -16.84 7.89
N THR A 120 -6.63 -15.53 7.74
CA THR A 120 -5.52 -14.75 8.33
C THR A 120 -5.46 -14.92 9.84
N GLU A 121 -6.57 -14.65 10.53
CA GLU A 121 -6.65 -14.74 12.00
C GLU A 121 -6.53 -16.18 12.48
N ALA A 122 -7.22 -17.12 11.83
CA ALA A 122 -7.18 -18.54 12.17
C ALA A 122 -5.76 -19.14 12.09
N LEU A 123 -4.91 -18.60 11.22
CA LEU A 123 -3.51 -19.01 11.08
C LEU A 123 -2.54 -18.19 11.94
N GLY A 124 -3.02 -17.20 12.69
CA GLY A 124 -2.18 -16.29 13.47
C GLY A 124 -1.24 -15.44 12.61
N ILE A 125 -1.63 -15.16 11.36
CA ILE A 125 -0.82 -14.39 10.42
C ILE A 125 -1.05 -12.90 10.69
N LEU A 126 0.05 -12.18 10.84
CA LEU A 126 0.04 -10.73 11.06
C LEU A 126 0.58 -9.99 9.83
N LYS A 127 0.28 -8.70 9.70
CA LYS A 127 0.91 -7.87 8.68
C LYS A 127 2.30 -7.46 9.17
N TRP A 128 3.34 -7.78 8.43
CA TRP A 128 4.66 -7.21 8.67
C TRP A 128 4.68 -5.75 8.24
N GLU A 129 5.12 -4.88 9.14
CA GLU A 129 5.47 -3.49 8.82
C GLU A 129 6.91 -3.23 9.26
N PRO A 130 7.68 -2.44 8.49
CA PRO A 130 9.01 -2.04 8.92
C PRO A 130 8.91 -1.21 10.21
N PRO A 131 9.92 -1.27 11.10
CA PRO A 131 9.99 -0.39 12.25
C PRO A 131 9.85 1.08 11.83
N LEU A 132 9.16 1.88 12.64
CA LEU A 132 9.05 3.30 12.41
C LEU A 132 10.46 3.92 12.37
N PRO A 133 10.79 4.74 11.35
CA PRO A 133 12.06 5.45 11.33
C PRO A 133 12.26 6.33 12.56
N VAL A 134 13.52 6.43 13.02
CA VAL A 134 13.92 7.25 14.17
C VAL A 134 13.48 8.70 13.92
N GLY A 135 12.75 9.29 14.88
CA GLY A 135 12.19 10.64 14.77
C GLY A 135 10.81 10.76 14.10
N MET A 136 10.18 9.63 13.73
CA MET A 136 8.73 9.57 13.46
C MET A 136 7.89 9.37 14.72
N GLY A 137 8.52 9.05 15.86
CA GLY A 137 7.90 9.16 17.18
C GLY A 137 7.53 10.62 17.47
N GLY A 138 6.56 10.84 18.34
CA GLY A 138 6.11 12.16 18.73
C GLY A 138 4.91 12.09 19.66
N GLN A 139 4.54 13.22 20.24
CA GLN A 139 3.34 13.34 21.06
C GLN A 139 2.09 13.07 20.21
N VAL A 140 1.15 12.32 20.78
CA VAL A 140 -0.07 11.88 20.12
C VAL A 140 -1.25 12.53 20.83
N LYS A 141 -2.08 13.27 20.08
CA LYS A 141 -3.31 13.86 20.60
C LYS A 141 -4.43 12.84 20.74
N GLY A 142 -4.41 11.78 19.93
CA GLY A 142 -5.40 10.72 19.99
C GLY A 142 -5.36 9.75 18.81
N PRO A 143 -6.39 8.89 18.68
CA PRO A 143 -6.52 8.01 17.53
C PRO A 143 -6.71 8.81 16.24
N PHE A 144 -6.45 8.17 15.09
CA PHE A 144 -6.74 8.76 13.78
C PHE A 144 -8.20 9.22 13.71
N PRO A 145 -8.49 10.45 13.25
CA PRO A 145 -9.85 10.98 13.26
C PRO A 145 -10.81 10.18 12.36
N GLY A 146 -11.98 9.80 12.89
CA GLY A 146 -12.96 8.99 12.17
C GLY A 146 -13.63 9.68 10.97
N PHE A 147 -13.51 11.00 10.86
CA PHE A 147 -13.99 11.76 9.69
C PHE A 147 -13.01 11.75 8.52
N LEU A 148 -11.81 11.18 8.70
CA LEU A 148 -10.83 11.01 7.62
C LEU A 148 -10.82 9.54 7.15
N PRO A 149 -10.88 9.27 5.84
CA PRO A 149 -10.61 7.95 5.32
C PRO A 149 -9.11 7.64 5.44
N LYS A 150 -8.79 6.36 5.65
CA LYS A 150 -7.42 5.86 5.54
C LYS A 150 -6.94 5.92 4.09
N THR A 151 -5.62 5.93 3.93
CA THR A 151 -4.94 6.07 2.62
C THR A 151 -4.50 4.72 2.05
N ASP A 152 -5.05 3.62 2.57
CA ASP A 152 -4.76 2.28 2.05
C ASP A 152 -5.34 2.13 0.65
N GLU A 153 -4.58 1.47 -0.22
CA GLU A 153 -4.96 1.22 -1.61
C GLU A 153 -4.85 -0.29 -1.87
N THR A 154 -5.87 -0.86 -2.52
CA THR A 154 -5.92 -2.28 -2.86
C THR A 154 -4.98 -2.57 -4.02
N ARG A 155 -4.29 -3.71 -3.97
CA ARG A 155 -3.36 -4.13 -5.03
C ARG A 155 -4.14 -4.68 -6.23
N VAL A 156 -3.72 -4.34 -7.44
CA VAL A 156 -4.39 -4.78 -8.68
C VAL A 156 -4.56 -6.29 -8.82
N GLN A 157 -3.66 -7.08 -8.22
CA GLN A 157 -3.66 -8.53 -8.33
C GLN A 157 -4.89 -9.21 -7.72
N VAL A 158 -5.68 -8.51 -6.89
CA VAL A 158 -6.93 -9.06 -6.33
C VAL A 158 -8.18 -8.46 -6.99
N LEU A 159 -8.00 -7.72 -8.09
CA LEU A 159 -9.03 -6.86 -8.66
C LEU A 159 -9.43 -7.23 -10.10
N GLU A 160 -9.14 -8.45 -10.57
CA GLU A 160 -9.55 -8.89 -11.91
C GLU A 160 -11.04 -8.60 -12.23
N PRO A 161 -12.01 -8.87 -11.34
CA PRO A 161 -13.42 -8.51 -11.59
C PRO A 161 -13.68 -7.00 -11.73
N VAL A 162 -12.92 -6.18 -10.99
CA VAL A 162 -13.03 -4.71 -11.03
C VAL A 162 -12.44 -4.18 -12.33
N LEU A 163 -11.33 -4.76 -12.80
CA LEU A 163 -10.73 -4.40 -14.09
C LEU A 163 -11.70 -4.69 -15.25
N GLU A 164 -12.40 -5.84 -15.21
CA GLU A 164 -13.39 -6.19 -16.23
C GLU A 164 -14.60 -5.23 -16.19
N ARG A 165 -15.15 -4.98 -15.00
CA ARG A 165 -16.31 -4.09 -14.80
C ARG A 165 -16.06 -2.66 -15.31
N HIS A 166 -14.83 -2.21 -15.21
CA HIS A 166 -14.43 -0.85 -15.58
C HIS A 166 -13.61 -0.79 -16.88
N ARG A 167 -13.62 -1.86 -17.68
CA ARG A 167 -13.00 -1.87 -19.01
C ARG A 167 -13.52 -0.71 -19.86
N GLY A 168 -12.63 -0.04 -20.59
CA GLY A 168 -12.92 1.14 -21.42
C GLY A 168 -13.01 2.46 -20.67
N LYS A 169 -12.96 2.48 -19.33
CA LYS A 169 -12.93 3.74 -18.57
C LYS A 169 -11.55 4.39 -18.59
N VAL A 170 -11.53 5.72 -18.53
CA VAL A 170 -10.29 6.49 -18.40
C VAL A 170 -9.87 6.56 -16.93
N PHE A 171 -8.59 6.34 -16.68
CA PHE A 171 -7.95 6.50 -15.38
C PHE A 171 -6.77 7.46 -15.49
N HIS A 172 -6.55 8.28 -14.48
CA HIS A 172 -5.30 9.00 -14.26
C HIS A 172 -4.31 8.11 -13.53
N LEU A 173 -3.04 8.24 -13.89
CA LEU A 173 -1.95 7.56 -13.23
C LEU A 173 -1.12 8.56 -12.46
N THR A 174 -0.88 8.27 -11.19
CA THR A 174 0.11 9.00 -10.40
C THR A 174 1.23 8.08 -9.98
N GLU A 175 2.45 8.60 -9.86
CA GLU A 175 3.52 7.85 -9.25
C GLU A 175 3.17 7.54 -7.79
N LYS A 176 3.27 6.26 -7.41
CA LYS A 176 3.22 5.89 -6.01
C LYS A 176 4.58 6.20 -5.40
N LEU A 177 4.59 7.15 -4.47
CA LEU A 177 5.78 7.51 -3.73
C LEU A 177 5.91 6.65 -2.47
N ASP A 178 7.15 6.32 -2.14
CA ASP A 178 7.51 5.55 -0.98
C ASP A 178 8.06 6.48 0.11
N GLY A 179 7.18 6.82 1.04
CA GLY A 179 7.46 7.66 2.18
C GLY A 179 6.65 7.22 3.39
N THR A 180 6.07 8.20 4.08
CA THR A 180 5.08 7.93 5.11
C THR A 180 3.82 8.75 4.86
N SER A 181 2.67 8.14 5.11
CA SER A 181 1.38 8.80 4.93
C SER A 181 1.24 9.95 5.92
N PHE A 182 0.80 11.08 5.40
CA PHE A 182 0.54 12.30 6.14
C PHE A 182 -0.87 12.81 5.79
N SER A 183 -1.57 13.35 6.78
CA SER A 183 -2.79 14.13 6.54
C SER A 183 -2.72 15.42 7.33
N ALA A 184 -3.21 16.52 6.76
CA ALA A 184 -3.45 17.76 7.47
C ALA A 184 -4.86 18.23 7.18
N PHE A 185 -5.53 18.80 8.16
CA PHE A 185 -6.92 19.24 8.03
C PHE A 185 -7.18 20.54 8.77
N VAL A 186 -8.19 21.27 8.31
CA VAL A 186 -8.94 22.24 9.13
C VAL A 186 -10.35 21.71 9.22
N HIS A 187 -10.82 21.43 10.44
CA HIS A 187 -12.16 20.93 10.69
C HIS A 187 -12.74 21.62 11.93
N ARG A 188 -13.92 22.22 11.79
CA ARG A 188 -14.65 22.97 12.81
C ARG A 188 -13.78 24.04 13.51
N GLY A 189 -12.92 24.70 12.73
CA GLY A 189 -12.01 25.73 13.21
C GLY A 189 -10.69 25.21 13.79
N GLU A 190 -10.54 23.90 13.98
CA GLU A 190 -9.32 23.28 14.49
C GLU A 190 -8.42 22.81 13.36
N PHE A 191 -7.12 23.10 13.48
CA PHE A 191 -6.08 22.53 12.61
C PHE A 191 -5.51 21.28 13.27
N GLY A 192 -5.21 20.27 12.47
CA GLY A 192 -4.54 19.07 12.96
C GLY A 192 -3.76 18.35 11.87
N ILE A 193 -2.82 17.52 12.31
CA ILE A 193 -2.03 16.65 11.44
C ILE A 193 -2.10 15.19 11.90
N CYS A 194 -1.96 14.27 10.96
CA CYS A 194 -1.98 12.84 11.24
C CYS A 194 -0.80 12.14 10.57
N SER A 195 -0.26 11.16 11.26
CA SER A 195 0.48 10.07 10.63
C SER A 195 -0.50 9.10 9.97
N ARG A 196 -0.01 7.97 9.45
CA ARG A 196 -0.87 6.89 8.94
C ARG A 196 -1.98 6.48 9.93
N ASN A 197 -1.66 6.45 11.23
CA ASN A 197 -2.52 5.81 12.23
C ASN A 197 -2.93 6.67 13.42
N LEU A 198 -2.34 7.86 13.61
CA LEU A 198 -2.51 8.63 14.83
C LEU A 198 -2.71 10.11 14.52
N HIS A 199 -3.54 10.77 15.32
CA HIS A 199 -3.63 12.22 15.38
C HIS A 199 -2.43 12.72 16.18
N MET A 200 -1.49 13.36 15.50
CA MET A 200 -0.23 13.80 16.10
C MET A 200 -0.39 15.19 16.70
N ASP A 201 0.41 15.51 17.70
CA ASP A 201 0.54 16.88 18.19
C ASP A 201 1.36 17.72 17.19
N GLU A 202 0.71 18.64 16.49
CA GLU A 202 1.37 19.56 15.56
C GLU A 202 2.30 20.57 16.24
N ALA A 203 2.22 20.73 17.56
CA ALA A 203 3.13 21.59 18.32
C ALA A 203 4.49 20.90 18.59
N ASP A 204 4.54 19.57 18.56
CA ASP A 204 5.74 18.78 18.89
C ASP A 204 6.82 18.89 17.79
N GLU A 205 7.74 19.84 17.95
CA GLU A 205 8.84 20.04 17.00
C GLU A 205 9.84 18.89 16.95
N SER A 206 9.79 17.93 17.88
CA SER A 206 10.62 16.72 17.80
C SER A 206 10.12 15.77 16.70
N ASN A 207 8.85 15.85 16.33
CA ASN A 207 8.24 15.07 15.27
C ASN A 207 8.48 15.66 13.88
N VAL A 208 8.93 14.83 12.93
CA VAL A 208 9.21 15.28 11.55
C VAL A 208 7.97 15.78 10.80
N LEU A 209 6.78 15.23 11.08
CA LEU A 209 5.53 15.62 10.42
C LEU A 209 5.06 17.00 10.89
N ALA A 210 5.23 17.32 12.18
CA ALA A 210 4.96 18.65 12.72
C ALA A 210 5.90 19.70 12.12
N ARG A 211 7.21 19.40 12.02
CA ARG A 211 8.18 20.31 11.41
C ARG A 211 7.88 20.59 9.94
N VAL A 212 7.53 19.58 9.14
CA VAL A 212 7.20 19.81 7.72
C VAL A 212 5.88 20.58 7.57
N ALA A 213 4.88 20.30 8.42
CA ALA A 213 3.62 21.04 8.41
C ALA A 213 3.82 22.54 8.70
N ARG A 214 4.65 22.86 9.71
CA ARG A 214 5.03 24.23 10.05
C ARG A 214 5.86 24.88 8.95
N GLY A 215 6.88 24.20 8.44
CA GLY A 215 7.75 24.72 7.38
C GLY A 215 7.01 25.03 6.08
N LEU A 216 5.94 24.27 5.78
CA LEU A 216 5.05 24.52 4.65
C LEU A 216 3.91 25.50 4.97
N ARG A 217 3.79 25.99 6.21
CA ARG A 217 2.70 26.87 6.68
C ARG A 217 1.32 26.28 6.37
N LEU A 218 1.15 24.98 6.62
CA LEU A 218 -0.06 24.25 6.22
C LEU A 218 -1.33 24.78 6.88
N GLU A 219 -1.28 25.13 8.16
CA GLU A 219 -2.45 25.66 8.86
C GLU A 219 -3.01 26.90 8.15
N GLU A 220 -2.15 27.87 7.87
CA GLU A 220 -2.53 29.11 7.19
C GLU A 220 -3.09 28.84 5.79
N ARG A 221 -2.41 28.00 5.00
CA ARG A 221 -2.84 27.63 3.64
C ARG A 221 -4.19 26.90 3.63
N LEU A 222 -4.42 26.01 4.59
CA LEU A 222 -5.70 25.30 4.71
C LEU A 222 -6.81 26.24 5.18
N ARG A 223 -6.56 27.14 6.14
CA ARG A 223 -7.55 28.14 6.56
C ARG A 223 -7.93 29.09 5.42
N GLU A 224 -6.93 29.63 4.71
CA GLU A 224 -7.17 30.46 3.52
C GLU A 224 -7.96 29.73 2.43
N SER A 225 -7.67 28.44 2.23
CA SER A 225 -8.39 27.62 1.26
C SER A 225 -9.81 27.32 1.70
N ARG A 226 -10.03 27.05 2.99
CA ARG A 226 -11.36 26.89 3.59
C ARG A 226 -12.21 28.13 3.37
N ASP A 227 -11.65 29.33 3.59
CA ASP A 227 -12.37 30.59 3.40
C ASP A 227 -12.72 30.86 1.93
N ARG A 228 -11.88 30.39 1.00
CA ARG A 228 -12.12 30.52 -0.44
C ARG A 228 -13.10 29.48 -0.98
N LEU A 229 -12.98 28.23 -0.53
CA LEU A 229 -13.77 27.09 -1.02
C LEU A 229 -15.12 26.97 -0.31
N GLY A 230 -15.26 27.56 0.88
CA GLY A 230 -16.49 27.57 1.65
C GLY A 230 -16.78 26.27 2.41
N PHE A 231 -15.80 25.36 2.53
CA PHE A 231 -15.91 24.11 3.27
C PHE A 231 -14.61 23.77 4.01
N ASP A 232 -14.75 23.04 5.12
CA ASP A 232 -13.62 22.46 5.83
C ASP A 232 -12.97 21.36 4.99
N LEU A 233 -11.64 21.27 5.02
CA LEU A 233 -10.91 20.39 4.11
C LEU A 233 -9.76 19.65 4.78
N ALA A 234 -9.44 18.50 4.20
CA ALA A 234 -8.21 17.77 4.49
C ALA A 234 -7.39 17.56 3.22
N VAL A 235 -6.06 17.58 3.37
CA VAL A 235 -5.10 17.18 2.36
C VAL A 235 -4.42 15.90 2.84
N GLN A 236 -4.41 14.88 1.99
CA GLN A 236 -3.61 13.67 2.20
C GLN A 236 -2.42 13.67 1.27
N ALA A 237 -1.25 13.38 1.82
CA ALA A 237 0.02 13.49 1.12
C ALA A 237 0.99 12.40 1.56
N GLU A 238 2.00 12.17 0.74
CA GLU A 238 3.17 11.38 1.11
C GLU A 238 4.25 12.32 1.61
N ALA A 239 4.71 12.13 2.85
CA ALA A 239 5.90 12.78 3.38
C ALA A 239 7.13 11.98 2.94
N ILE A 240 8.08 12.66 2.27
CA ILE A 240 9.28 12.06 1.69
C ILE A 240 10.49 12.94 1.97
N GLY A 241 11.68 12.34 2.07
CA GLY A 241 12.95 13.06 2.21
C GLY A 241 13.93 12.40 3.19
N PRO A 242 14.95 13.14 3.65
CA PRO A 242 15.93 12.65 4.64
C PRO A 242 15.25 12.05 5.88
N GLY A 243 15.73 10.87 6.32
CA GLY A 243 15.18 10.16 7.48
C GLY A 243 13.90 9.36 7.22
N ILE A 244 13.28 9.49 6.04
CA ILE A 244 12.06 8.76 5.67
C ILE A 244 12.38 7.76 4.56
N GLN A 245 12.09 6.47 4.79
CA GLN A 245 12.24 5.40 3.80
C GLN A 245 13.58 5.39 3.04
N LYS A 246 14.68 5.70 3.74
CA LYS A 246 16.05 5.80 3.20
C LYS A 246 16.25 6.92 2.16
N ASN A 247 15.36 7.91 2.11
CA ASN A 247 15.41 9.04 1.17
C ASN A 247 15.69 8.60 -0.27
N LYS A 248 14.93 7.62 -0.77
CA LYS A 248 15.14 7.02 -2.10
C LYS A 248 15.14 8.08 -3.22
N TYR A 249 14.42 9.18 -3.03
CA TYR A 249 14.32 10.30 -3.97
C TYR A 249 15.48 11.31 -3.90
N ALA A 250 16.44 11.13 -2.98
CA ALA A 250 17.61 11.99 -2.81
C ALA A 250 17.25 13.49 -2.62
N LEU A 251 16.17 13.75 -1.87
CA LEU A 251 15.73 15.12 -1.61
C LEU A 251 16.61 15.78 -0.55
N PRO A 252 16.84 17.11 -0.65
CA PRO A 252 17.66 17.84 0.30
C PRO A 252 16.96 18.08 1.65
N ALA A 253 15.62 18.01 1.67
CA ALA A 253 14.79 18.24 2.84
C ALA A 253 13.53 17.38 2.78
N VAL A 254 12.87 17.22 3.93
CA VAL A 254 11.56 16.56 4.00
C VAL A 254 10.51 17.49 3.38
N THR A 255 9.66 16.93 2.54
CA THR A 255 8.56 17.65 1.87
C THR A 255 7.32 16.76 1.77
N LEU A 256 6.23 17.34 1.29
CA LEU A 256 4.96 16.65 1.04
C LEU A 256 4.65 16.58 -0.45
N ARG A 257 4.04 15.47 -0.88
CA ARG A 257 3.46 15.32 -2.21
C ARG A 257 2.01 14.85 -2.07
N ALA A 258 1.07 15.74 -2.35
CA ALA A 258 -0.35 15.52 -2.10
C ALA A 258 -0.97 14.58 -3.14
N PHE A 259 -1.87 13.70 -2.71
CA PHE A 259 -2.55 12.75 -3.59
C PHE A 259 -4.07 12.72 -3.41
N SER A 260 -4.61 13.42 -2.42
CA SER A 260 -6.07 13.60 -2.23
C SER A 260 -6.36 14.93 -1.53
N VAL A 261 -7.51 15.52 -1.86
CA VAL A 261 -8.14 16.60 -1.09
C VAL A 261 -9.57 16.19 -0.78
N LEU A 262 -10.02 16.46 0.45
CA LEU A 262 -11.34 16.08 0.93
C LEU A 262 -12.12 17.32 1.32
N ASN A 263 -13.39 17.34 0.96
CA ASN A 263 -14.38 18.22 1.55
C ASN A 263 -14.96 17.52 2.80
N LEU A 264 -14.62 18.02 3.98
CA LEU A 264 -14.98 17.44 5.27
C LEU A 264 -16.41 17.76 5.70
N ASP A 265 -17.06 18.76 5.10
CA ASP A 265 -18.48 19.04 5.34
C ASP A 265 -19.35 17.93 4.72
N THR A 266 -18.93 17.42 3.57
CA THR A 266 -19.62 16.33 2.85
C THR A 266 -19.01 14.95 3.10
N GLY A 267 -17.80 14.89 3.64
CA GLY A 267 -17.02 13.66 3.78
C GLY A 267 -16.54 13.06 2.46
N ARG A 268 -16.52 13.84 1.36
CA ARG A 268 -16.18 13.37 0.01
C ARG A 268 -14.80 13.83 -0.44
N LEU A 269 -14.13 12.96 -1.18
CA LEU A 269 -12.93 13.32 -1.95
C LEU A 269 -13.32 14.24 -3.11
N LEU A 270 -12.44 15.19 -3.44
CA LEU A 270 -12.58 16.00 -4.65
C LEU A 270 -12.20 15.18 -5.89
N ASP A 271 -12.85 15.47 -7.00
CA ASP A 271 -12.49 14.97 -8.32
C ASP A 271 -11.06 15.40 -8.68
N HIS A 272 -10.41 14.68 -9.59
CA HIS A 272 -9.00 14.86 -9.90
C HIS A 272 -8.64 16.29 -10.32
N GLY A 273 -9.46 16.91 -11.18
CA GLY A 273 -9.27 18.29 -11.63
C GLY A 273 -9.40 19.29 -10.48
N ASP A 274 -10.48 19.21 -9.71
CA ASP A 274 -10.74 20.08 -8.56
C ASP A 274 -9.67 19.93 -7.47
N MET A 275 -9.18 18.70 -7.26
CA MET A 275 -8.07 18.42 -6.36
C MET A 275 -6.80 19.14 -6.81
N LEU A 276 -6.41 19.03 -8.08
CA LEU A 276 -5.21 19.70 -8.60
C LEU A 276 -5.33 21.23 -8.52
N ASP A 277 -6.50 21.77 -8.85
CA ASP A 277 -6.77 23.20 -8.74
C ASP A 277 -6.69 23.69 -7.28
N ALA A 278 -7.26 22.95 -6.35
CA ALA A 278 -7.19 23.26 -4.92
C ALA A 278 -5.73 23.23 -4.43
N LEU A 279 -4.96 22.20 -4.77
CA LEU A 279 -3.54 22.08 -4.40
C LEU A 279 -2.70 23.21 -5.02
N GLY A 280 -2.94 23.55 -6.28
CA GLY A 280 -2.27 24.66 -6.96
C GLY A 280 -2.52 26.00 -6.26
N ARG A 281 -3.77 26.27 -5.84
CA ARG A 281 -4.12 27.48 -5.07
C ARG A 281 -3.51 27.50 -3.67
N MET A 282 -3.29 26.34 -3.06
CA MET A 282 -2.55 26.18 -1.80
C MET A 282 -1.03 26.26 -1.98
N GLY A 283 -0.51 26.22 -3.22
CA GLY A 283 0.92 26.10 -3.51
C GLY A 283 1.51 24.78 -3.00
N LEU A 284 0.74 23.70 -3.03
CA LEU A 284 1.17 22.36 -2.64
C LEU A 284 1.41 21.50 -3.88
N ASP A 285 2.55 20.82 -3.91
CA ASP A 285 2.88 19.92 -5.03
C ASP A 285 2.06 18.63 -4.93
N PRO A 286 1.37 18.21 -6.00
CA PRO A 286 0.81 16.86 -6.05
C PRO A 286 1.92 15.81 -6.22
N VAL A 287 1.59 14.54 -5.97
CA VAL A 287 2.39 13.41 -6.47
C VAL A 287 2.59 13.53 -7.99
N PRO A 288 3.69 13.00 -8.57
CA PRO A 288 3.92 13.09 -10.01
C PRO A 288 2.75 12.54 -10.83
N GLN A 289 2.26 13.34 -11.77
CA GLN A 289 1.19 12.98 -12.70
C GLN A 289 1.82 12.29 -13.91
N LEU A 290 1.47 11.03 -14.16
CA LEU A 290 2.09 10.19 -15.21
C LEU A 290 1.24 10.10 -16.48
N GLY A 291 0.10 10.79 -16.51
CA GLY A 291 -0.82 10.84 -17.64
C GLY A 291 -2.10 10.06 -17.38
N THR A 292 -2.72 9.60 -18.46
CA THR A 292 -3.98 8.85 -18.44
C THR A 292 -3.85 7.54 -19.20
N LEU A 293 -4.71 6.58 -18.88
CA LEU A 293 -4.90 5.35 -19.65
C LEU A 293 -6.38 5.07 -19.81
N THR A 294 -6.74 4.44 -20.92
CA THR A 294 -8.03 3.75 -21.04
C THR A 294 -7.85 2.32 -20.55
N LEU A 295 -8.66 1.89 -19.59
CA LEU A 295 -8.48 0.60 -18.93
C LEU A 295 -8.89 -0.54 -19.86
N ASP A 296 -7.93 -1.20 -20.49
CA ASP A 296 -8.15 -2.42 -21.29
C ASP A 296 -7.04 -3.45 -21.03
N HIS A 297 -6.53 -3.47 -19.80
CA HIS A 297 -5.29 -4.14 -19.45
C HIS A 297 -5.55 -5.36 -18.56
N THR A 298 -4.76 -6.42 -18.75
CA THR A 298 -4.67 -7.51 -17.78
C THR A 298 -3.89 -7.05 -16.54
N VAL A 299 -3.97 -7.81 -15.44
CA VAL A 299 -3.12 -7.57 -14.25
C VAL A 299 -1.63 -7.52 -14.64
N ASP A 300 -1.17 -8.44 -15.49
CA ASP A 300 0.24 -8.52 -15.87
C ASP A 300 0.67 -7.31 -16.71
N ALA A 301 -0.21 -6.83 -17.60
CA ALA A 301 0.03 -5.62 -18.36
C ALA A 301 0.13 -4.38 -17.46
N LEU A 302 -0.73 -4.27 -16.43
CA LEU A 302 -0.65 -3.19 -15.45
C LEU A 302 0.61 -3.29 -14.59
N VAL A 303 1.01 -4.50 -14.17
CA VAL A 303 2.26 -4.71 -13.42
C VAL A 303 3.47 -4.29 -14.25
N ALA A 304 3.50 -4.65 -15.53
CA ALA A 304 4.53 -4.20 -16.46
C ALA A 304 4.52 -2.67 -16.62
N LEU A 305 3.34 -2.04 -16.69
CA LEU A 305 3.19 -0.58 -16.74
C LEU A 305 3.76 0.11 -15.49
N ALA A 306 3.66 -0.51 -14.31
CA ALA A 306 4.22 0.03 -13.08
C ALA A 306 5.76 0.03 -13.08
N GLU A 307 6.39 -0.83 -13.87
CA GLU A 307 7.85 -0.86 -14.02
C GLU A 307 8.34 0.41 -14.73
N GLY A 308 9.05 1.26 -14.00
CA GLY A 308 9.56 2.51 -14.53
C GLY A 308 10.46 3.22 -13.53
N TYR A 309 11.13 4.27 -13.98
CA TYR A 309 11.92 5.13 -13.11
C TYR A 309 11.04 6.18 -12.45
N SER A 310 11.44 6.63 -11.25
CA SER A 310 10.76 7.71 -10.54
C SER A 310 10.93 9.03 -11.29
N ALA A 311 9.85 9.82 -11.38
CA ALA A 311 9.87 11.18 -11.88
C ALA A 311 10.63 12.14 -10.95
N LEU A 312 10.74 11.81 -9.66
CA LEU A 312 11.50 12.62 -8.69
C LEU A 312 12.99 12.26 -8.67
N ASN A 313 13.34 11.00 -8.99
CA ASN A 313 14.72 10.57 -9.09
C ASN A 313 14.91 9.50 -10.19
N PRO A 314 15.43 9.87 -11.37
CA PRO A 314 15.55 8.95 -12.52
C PRO A 314 16.58 7.83 -12.31
N LYS A 315 17.33 7.82 -11.20
CA LYS A 315 18.29 6.76 -10.86
C LYS A 315 17.65 5.59 -10.11
N ILE A 316 16.41 5.74 -9.65
CA ILE A 316 15.67 4.70 -8.93
C ILE A 316 14.43 4.28 -9.71
N GLN A 317 14.07 3.03 -9.58
CA GLN A 317 12.74 2.57 -9.98
C GLN A 317 11.70 3.28 -9.09
N ARG A 318 10.55 3.65 -9.65
CA ARG A 318 9.39 4.04 -8.84
C ARG A 318 8.85 2.83 -8.09
N GLU A 319 8.24 3.07 -6.92
CA GLU A 319 7.58 2.02 -6.16
C GLU A 319 6.43 1.40 -6.97
N GLY A 320 5.70 2.24 -7.69
CA GLY A 320 4.60 1.82 -8.53
C GLY A 320 3.78 2.99 -9.02
N VAL A 321 2.52 2.71 -9.29
CA VAL A 321 1.52 3.69 -9.70
C VAL A 321 0.23 3.51 -8.93
N VAL A 322 -0.54 4.58 -8.79
CA VAL A 322 -1.93 4.55 -8.32
C VAL A 322 -2.82 4.99 -9.47
N LEU A 323 -3.92 4.27 -9.69
CA LEU A 323 -4.88 4.53 -10.76
C LEU A 323 -6.22 4.93 -10.15
N ARG A 324 -6.75 6.06 -10.60
CA ARG A 324 -8.08 6.58 -10.22
C ARG A 324 -8.83 7.15 -11.42
N PRO A 325 -10.16 7.03 -11.49
CA PRO A 325 -10.96 7.75 -12.48
C PRO A 325 -10.83 9.28 -12.28
N PRO A 326 -11.12 10.10 -13.31
CA PRO A 326 -11.14 11.56 -13.19
C PRO A 326 -12.13 12.08 -12.15
N SER A 327 -13.30 11.43 -12.06
CA SER A 327 -14.33 11.73 -11.06
C SER A 327 -14.42 10.60 -10.04
N GLU A 328 -14.62 10.96 -8.78
CA GLU A 328 -14.69 9.97 -7.70
C GLU A 328 -15.91 9.05 -7.86
N GLU A 329 -15.66 7.74 -7.86
CA GLU A 329 -16.67 6.70 -8.00
C GLU A 329 -16.56 5.71 -6.85
N TYR A 330 -17.68 5.14 -6.43
CA TYR A 330 -17.70 4.04 -5.47
C TYR A 330 -17.65 2.70 -6.22
N ASP A 331 -16.86 1.76 -5.71
CA ASP A 331 -16.83 0.38 -6.19
C ASP A 331 -17.17 -0.59 -5.05
N GLU A 332 -18.12 -1.50 -5.31
CA GLU A 332 -18.62 -2.44 -4.32
C GLU A 332 -17.59 -3.50 -3.91
N THR A 333 -16.68 -3.88 -4.80
CA THR A 333 -15.63 -4.88 -4.51
C THR A 333 -14.52 -4.26 -3.67
N LEU A 334 -14.19 -2.99 -3.92
CA LEU A 334 -13.25 -2.22 -3.10
C LEU A 334 -13.88 -1.75 -1.79
N VAL A 335 -15.22 -1.75 -1.68
CA VAL A 335 -15.98 -1.21 -0.54
C VAL A 335 -15.56 0.23 -0.24
N GLY A 336 -15.41 1.04 -1.29
CA GLY A 336 -14.84 2.37 -1.18
C GLY A 336 -14.65 3.04 -2.54
N ARG A 337 -13.75 4.02 -2.60
CA ARG A 337 -13.42 4.70 -3.86
C ARG A 337 -12.86 3.71 -4.88
N LEU A 338 -13.16 3.92 -6.16
CA LEU A 338 -12.54 3.22 -7.28
C LEU A 338 -11.08 3.69 -7.42
N SER A 339 -10.20 3.10 -6.63
CA SER A 339 -8.78 3.40 -6.60
C SER A 339 -8.01 2.14 -6.28
N PHE A 340 -6.88 1.96 -6.96
CA PHE A 340 -6.01 0.83 -6.72
C PHE A 340 -4.56 1.15 -7.07
N LYS A 341 -3.65 0.40 -6.45
CA LYS A 341 -2.22 0.51 -6.69
C LYS A 341 -1.69 -0.66 -7.49
N VAL A 342 -0.69 -0.38 -8.29
CA VAL A 342 0.12 -1.37 -8.97
C VAL A 342 1.57 -1.17 -8.55
N ILE A 343 2.13 -2.16 -7.86
CA ILE A 343 3.48 -2.08 -7.32
C ILE A 343 4.47 -2.74 -8.27
N ASN A 344 5.57 -2.04 -8.54
CA ASN A 344 6.68 -2.49 -9.36
C ASN A 344 7.48 -3.60 -8.65
N PRO A 345 7.48 -4.86 -9.15
CA PRO A 345 8.21 -5.95 -8.50
C PRO A 345 9.73 -5.74 -8.46
N LYS A 346 10.30 -4.97 -9.41
CA LYS A 346 11.73 -4.62 -9.41
C LYS A 346 12.08 -3.71 -8.23
N PHE A 347 11.16 -2.84 -7.82
CA PHE A 347 11.34 -2.00 -6.64
C PHE A 347 11.37 -2.86 -5.37
N LEU A 348 10.37 -3.73 -5.20
CA LEU A 348 10.27 -4.64 -4.05
C LEU A 348 11.52 -5.51 -3.90
N LEU A 349 11.99 -6.12 -5.00
CA LEU A 349 13.21 -6.92 -5.02
C LEU A 349 14.47 -6.11 -4.66
N LYS A 350 14.56 -4.85 -5.10
CA LYS A 350 15.73 -4.00 -4.84
C LYS A 350 15.81 -3.57 -3.38
N PHE A 351 14.67 -3.34 -2.75
CA PHE A 351 14.60 -2.77 -1.40
C PHE A 351 14.25 -3.76 -0.29
N ASP A 352 14.08 -5.05 -0.61
CA ASP A 352 13.60 -6.11 0.30
C ASP A 352 12.24 -5.73 0.92
N GLU A 353 11.36 -5.20 0.08
CA GLU A 353 10.01 -4.72 0.42
C GLU A 353 8.89 -5.68 0.01
#